data_AF-W6N2H4-F1
#
_entry.id   AF-W6N2H4-F1
#
_cell.length_a   1.000
_cell.length_b   1.000
_cell.length_c   1.000
_cell.angle_alpha   90.00
_cell.angle_beta   90.00
_cell.angle_gamma   90.00
#
_symmetry.space_group_name_H-M   'P 1'
#
loop_
_entity.id
_entity.type
_entity.pdbx_description
1 polymer ?
#
loop_
_entity_poly.entity_id
_entity_poly.type
_entity_poly.pdbx_seq_one_letter_code
_entity_poly.pdbx_strand_id
1 'polypeptide(L)' 'MLDISLIFKIAAVGIVVIVINKVLETSGKSEYAVVINIVGIVIVLTMVVTVVNKLFTTVRTMFQF' A
#
# COMPACT_ATOMS: atom_id res chain seq x y z
N MET A 1 7.07 20.56 3.04
CA MET A 1 5.63 20.42 2.74
C MET A 1 5.28 18.98 3.03
N LEU A 2 4.29 18.71 3.87
CA LEU A 2 3.89 17.34 4.26
C LEU A 2 3.81 16.45 3.00
N ASP A 3 4.39 15.25 3.05
CA ASP A 3 4.36 14.24 1.97
C ASP A 3 2.92 13.69 1.76
N ILE A 4 1.97 14.59 1.47
CA ILE A 4 0.57 14.31 1.09
C ILE A 4 0.51 13.31 -0.06
N SER A 5 1.54 13.27 -0.90
CA SER A 5 1.71 12.28 -1.96
C SER A 5 1.70 10.83 -1.44
N LEU A 6 2.25 10.56 -0.26
CA LEU A 6 2.24 9.22 0.34
C LEU A 6 0.83 8.85 0.82
N ILE A 7 0.16 9.80 1.48
CA ILE A 7 -1.21 9.62 1.97
C ILE A 7 -2.16 9.38 0.80
N PHE A 8 -2.04 10.14 -0.30
CA PHE A 8 -2.82 9.94 -1.51
C PHE A 8 -2.57 8.58 -2.17
N LYS A 9 -1.31 8.11 -2.21
CA LYS A 9 -1.00 6.77 -2.73
C LYS A 9 -1.67 5.66 -1.92
N ILE A 10 -1.60 5.75 -0.60
CA ILE A 10 -2.25 4.76 0.29
C ILE A 10 -3.77 4.83 0.14
N ALA A 11 -4.36 6.03 0.08
CA ALA A 11 -5.79 6.21 -0.10
C ALA A 11 -6.28 5.67 -1.46
N ALA A 12 -5.54 5.90 -2.55
CA ALA A 12 -5.86 5.37 -3.86
C ALA A 12 -5.88 3.83 -3.87
N VAL A 13 -4.89 3.19 -3.24
CA VAL A 13 -4.86 1.73 -3.07
C VAL A 13 -6.06 1.25 -2.26
N GLY A 14 -6.42 1.96 -1.17
CA GLY A 14 -7.60 1.64 -0.37
C GLY A 14 -8.89 1.66 -1.19
N ILE A 15 -9.11 2.70 -2.00
CA ILE A 15 -10.28 2.80 -2.87
C ILE A 15 -10.34 1.63 -3.86
N VAL A 16 -9.21 1.30 -4.51
CA VAL A 16 -9.13 0.19 -5.47
C VAL A 16 -9.47 -1.14 -4.79
N VAL A 17 -8.89 -1.41 -3.62
CA VAL A 17 -9.16 -2.66 -2.88
C VAL A 17 -10.64 -2.76 -2.51
N ILE A 18 -11.26 -1.68 -2.04
CA ILE A 18 -12.69 -1.65 -1.68
C ILE A 18 -13.57 -1.92 -2.90
N VAL A 19 -13.28 -1.27 -4.04
CA VAL A 19 -14.06 -1.47 -5.28
C VAL A 19 -13.95 -2.92 -5.75
N ILE A 20 -12.74 -3.49 -5.76
CA ILE A 20 -12.52 -4.88 -6.15
C ILE A 20 -13.28 -5.81 -5.19
N ASN A 21 -13.16 -5.60 -3.88
CA ASN A 21 -13.87 -6.40 -2.88
C ASN A 21 -15.40 -6.39 -3.12
N LYS A 22 -15.98 -5.19 -3.29
CA LYS A 22 -17.41 -5.01 -3.60
C LYS A 22 -17.85 -5.78 -4.85
N VAL A 23 -17.03 -5.74 -5.92
CA VAL A 23 -17.31 -6.44 -7.18
C VAL A 23 -17.25 -7.95 -6.98
N LEU A 24 -16.29 -8.46 -6.22
CA LEU A 24 -16.16 -9.89 -5.94
C LEU A 24 -17.29 -10.44 -5.06
N GLU A 25 -17.70 -9.69 -4.04
CA GLU A 25 -18.89 -10.01 -3.23
C GLU A 25 -20.15 -10.06 -4.09
N THR A 26 -20.34 -9.06 -4.96
CA THR A 26 -21.50 -9.00 -5.88
C THR A 26 -21.47 -10.13 -6.92
N SER A 27 -20.29 -10.62 -7.28
CA SER A 27 -20.11 -11.73 -8.23
C SER A 27 -20.28 -13.12 -7.60
N GLY A 28 -20.64 -13.21 -6.31
CA GLY A 28 -20.80 -14.48 -5.59
C GLY A 28 -19.47 -15.19 -5.27
N LYS A 29 -18.33 -14.50 -5.43
CA LYS A 29 -16.97 -15.01 -5.20
C LYS A 29 -16.39 -14.46 -3.88
N SER A 30 -17.14 -14.64 -2.79
CA SER A 30 -16.77 -14.16 -1.46
C SER A 30 -15.44 -14.72 -0.94
N GLU A 31 -15.05 -15.92 -1.36
CA GLU A 31 -13.78 -16.55 -0.99
C GLU A 31 -12.57 -15.73 -1.45
N TYR A 32 -12.68 -15.05 -2.59
CA TYR A 32 -11.62 -14.23 -3.16
C TYR A 32 -11.58 -12.82 -2.54
N ALA A 33 -12.67 -12.36 -1.92
CA ALA A 33 -12.72 -11.09 -1.19
C ALA A 33 -11.76 -11.10 0.01
N VAL A 34 -11.62 -12.23 0.69
CA VAL A 34 -10.65 -12.39 1.79
C VAL A 34 -9.22 -12.23 1.29
N VAL A 35 -8.89 -12.88 0.16
CA VAL A 35 -7.58 -12.78 -0.47
C VAL A 35 -7.27 -11.34 -0.87
N ILE A 36 -8.25 -10.61 -1.42
CA ILE A 36 -8.04 -9.21 -1.83
C ILE A 36 -7.72 -8.29 -0.66
N ASN A 37 -8.34 -8.51 0.51
CA ASN A 37 -8.05 -7.74 1.71
C ASN A 37 -6.62 -7.99 2.20
N ILE A 38 -6.16 -9.25 2.18
CA ILE A 38 -4.78 -9.60 2.54
C ILE A 38 -3.81 -8.93 1.56
N VAL A 39 -4.07 -8.98 0.26
CA VAL A 39 -3.26 -8.31 -0.77
C VAL A 39 -3.21 -6.81 -0.53
N GLY A 40 -4.34 -6.18 -0.19
CA GLY A 40 -4.39 -4.76 0.16
C GLY A 40 -3.46 -4.40 1.32
N ILE A 41 -3.47 -5.21 2.38
CA ILE A 41 -2.58 -5.02 3.54
C ILE A 41 -1.10 -5.17 3.11
N VAL A 42 -0.76 -6.20 2.34
CA VAL A 42 0.61 -6.44 1.88
C VAL A 42 1.14 -5.27 1.03
N ILE A 43 0.30 -4.71 0.15
CA ILE A 43 0.67 -3.55 -0.68
C ILE A 43 1.00 -2.33 0.20
N VAL A 44 0.15 -2.05 1.21
CA VAL A 44 0.38 -0.94 2.15
C VAL A 44 1.67 -1.16 2.95
N LEU A 45 1.91 -2.36 3.46
CA LEU A 45 3.14 -2.70 4.17
C LEU A 45 4.40 -2.51 3.29
N THR A 46 4.33 -2.91 2.02
CA THR A 46 5.43 -2.75 1.06
C THR A 46 5.73 -1.28 0.80
N MET A 47 4.71 -0.43 0.74
CA MET A 47 4.89 1.02 0.64
C MET A 47 5.63 1.58 1.86
N VAL A 48 5.27 1.15 3.08
CA VAL A 48 5.95 1.59 4.30
C VAL A 48 7.41 1.14 4.30
N VAL A 49 7.70 -0.11 3.95
CA VAL A 49 9.07 -0.64 3.84
C VAL A 49 9.90 0.18 2.85
N THR A 50 9.32 0.58 1.72
CA THR A 50 10.01 1.41 0.72
C THR A 50 10.38 2.79 1.28
N VAL A 51 9.51 3.40 2.08
CA VAL A 51 9.81 4.68 2.76
C VAL A 51 10.95 4.50 3.75
N VAL A 52 10.92 3.44 4.56
CA VAL A 52 11.99 3.12 5.52
C VAL A 52 13.33 2.90 4.79
N ASN A 53 13.33 2.12 3.70
CA ASN A 53 14.53 1.90 2.88
C ASN A 53 15.10 3.19 2.31
N LYS A 54 14.23 4.13 1.89
CA LYS A 54 14.66 5.44 1.41
C LYS A 54 15.37 6.22 2.52
N LEU A 55 14.84 6.21 3.74
CA LEU A 55 15.50 6.86 4.88
C LEU A 55 16.86 6.22 5.19
N PHE A 56 16.93 4.89 5.24
CA PHE A 56 18.19 4.18 5.45
C PHE A 56 19.22 4.50 4.37
N THR A 57 18.79 4.57 3.11
CA THR A 57 19.66 4.92 1.98
C THR A 57 20.16 6.36 2.12
N THR A 58 19.28 7.30 2.45
CA THR A 58 19.67 8.70 2.70
C THR A 58 20.71 8.80 3.81
N VAL A 59 20.48 8.12 4.93
CA VAL A 59 21.45 8.08 6.05
C VAL A 59 22.77 7.49 5.57
N ARG A 60 22.76 6.31 4.94
CA ARG A 60 23.97 5.65 4.44
C ARG A 60 24.76 6.56 3.50
N THR A 61 24.09 7.26 2.58
CA THR A 61 24.72 8.20 1.66
C THR A 61 25.40 9.35 2.40
N MET A 62 24.77 9.92 3.43
CA MET A 62 25.38 11.00 4.22
C MET A 62 26.62 10.57 5.01
N PHE A 63 26.68 9.30 5.43
CA PHE A 63 27.85 8.73 6.12
C PHE A 63 28.94 8.20 5.17
N GLN A 64 28.69 8.17 3.85
CA GLN A 64 29.66 7.75 2.83
C GLN A 64 30.37 8.93 2.14
N PHE A 65 30.10 10.16 2.57
CA PHE A 65 30.83 11.38 2.18
C PHE A 65 31.80 11.82 3.27
#